data_AF-A0A936KBS4-F1
#
_entry.id   AF-A0A936KBS4-F1
#
_cell.length_a   1.000
_cell.length_b   1.000
_cell.length_c   1.000
_cell.angle_alpha   90.00
_cell.angle_beta   90.00
_cell.angle_gamma   90.00
#
_symmetry.space_group_name_H-M   'P 1'
#
loop_
_entity.id
_entity.type
_entity.pdbx_description
1 polymer ?
#
loop_
_entity_poly.entity_id
_entity_poly.type
_entity_poly.pdbx_seq_one_letter_code
_entity_poly.pdbx_strand_id
1 'polypeptide(L)'
;MHIGRAISRDLASSLTRMATFAQTGRIDRDLVDMEIARLKRHWISEPDKGDGLARYLSEDQLTQIDPFDRVQLAEVIRICAASRSLSDAGRTLFAASRTRRASSNDADRLRKYLARFDMDWASV
;
A
#
# COMPACT_ATOMS: atom_id res chain seq x y z
N MET A 1 0.83 2.14 16.16
CA MET A 1 -0.42 2.41 16.93
C MET A 1 -1.60 2.77 16.01
N HIS A 2 -1.85 2.02 14.92
CA HIS A 2 -2.95 2.31 13.96
C HIS A 2 -3.91 1.13 13.75
N ILE A 3 -3.53 -0.07 14.18
CA ILE A 3 -4.36 -1.29 14.05
C ILE A 3 -5.56 -1.25 15.02
N GLY A 4 -5.35 -0.79 16.26
CA GLY A 4 -6.43 -0.75 17.27
C GLY A 4 -7.60 0.19 16.94
N ARG A 5 -7.34 1.30 16.22
CA ARG A 5 -8.38 2.27 15.81
C ARG A 5 -9.24 1.79 14.66
N ALA A 6 -8.72 0.88 13.83
CA ALA A 6 -9.48 0.27 12.74
C ALA A 6 -10.46 -0.78 13.31
N ILE A 7 -9.98 -1.64 14.20
CA ILE A 7 -10.80 -2.68 14.86
C ILE A 7 -11.97 -2.06 15.64
N SER A 8 -11.74 -0.94 16.35
CA SER A 8 -12.80 -0.26 17.09
C SER A 8 -13.91 0.30 16.19
N ARG A 9 -13.55 0.75 14.98
CA ARG A 9 -14.50 1.32 14.01
C ARG A 9 -15.34 0.25 13.33
N ASP A 10 -14.71 -0.87 12.98
CA ASP A 10 -15.39 -2.00 12.35
C ASP A 10 -16.38 -2.64 13.32
N LEU A 11 -15.98 -2.79 14.60
CA LEU A 11 -16.84 -3.30 15.66
C LEU A 11 -18.06 -2.40 15.90
N ALA A 12 -17.86 -1.08 16.01
CA ALA A 12 -18.97 -0.14 16.20
C ALA A 12 -19.94 -0.19 15.02
N SER A 13 -19.42 -0.20 13.79
CA SER A 13 -20.24 -0.29 12.57
C SER A 13 -21.01 -1.62 12.48
N SER A 14 -20.39 -2.71 12.93
CA SER A 14 -21.00 -4.04 12.99
C SER A 14 -22.15 -4.08 14.00
N LEU A 15 -21.93 -3.55 15.20
CA LEU A 15 -22.96 -3.46 16.23
C LEU A 15 -24.15 -2.63 15.79
N THR A 16 -23.92 -1.46 15.19
CA THR A 16 -25.01 -0.58 14.68
C THR A 16 -25.85 -1.29 13.63
N ARG A 17 -25.26 -2.04 12.69
CA ARG A 17 -26.02 -2.81 11.70
C ARG A 17 -26.85 -3.90 12.34
N MET A 18 -26.25 -4.73 13.20
CA MET A 18 -26.98 -5.80 13.87
C MET A 18 -28.13 -5.25 14.70
N ALA A 19 -27.94 -4.14 15.41
CA ALA A 19 -29.00 -3.44 16.13
C ALA A 19 -30.10 -2.89 15.21
N THR A 20 -29.75 -2.45 13.99
CA THR A 20 -30.72 -1.95 13.00
C THR A 20 -31.60 -3.08 12.44
N PHE A 21 -31.03 -4.27 12.22
CA PHE A 21 -31.75 -5.42 11.67
C PHE A 21 -32.43 -6.30 12.73
N ALA A 22 -32.15 -6.07 14.02
CA ALA A 22 -32.79 -6.76 15.14
C ALA A 22 -34.26 -6.33 15.31
N GLN A 23 -35.16 -7.06 14.66
CA GLN A 23 -36.61 -6.77 14.66
C GLN A 23 -37.25 -6.84 16.06
N THR A 24 -36.69 -7.63 16.98
CA THR A 24 -37.21 -7.83 18.34
C THR A 24 -36.43 -7.03 19.40
N GLY A 25 -35.53 -6.14 18.98
CA GLY A 25 -34.63 -5.42 19.88
C GLY A 25 -33.52 -6.29 20.50
N ARG A 26 -33.45 -7.57 20.13
CA ARG A 26 -32.36 -8.49 20.49
C ARG A 26 -31.62 -8.91 19.23
N ILE A 27 -30.29 -8.87 19.31
CA ILE A 27 -29.42 -9.43 18.28
C ILE A 27 -29.41 -10.95 18.50
N ASP A 28 -30.04 -11.68 17.58
CA ASP A 28 -30.04 -13.14 17.58
C ASP A 28 -28.81 -13.73 16.87
N ARG A 29 -28.69 -15.06 16.94
CA ARG A 29 -27.55 -15.78 16.37
C ARG A 29 -27.49 -15.66 14.84
N ASP A 30 -28.63 -15.63 14.17
CA ASP A 30 -28.69 -15.57 12.72
C ASP A 30 -28.15 -14.22 12.21
N LEU A 31 -28.49 -13.13 12.90
CA LEU A 31 -27.91 -11.80 12.63
C LEU A 31 -26.39 -11.75 12.87
N VAL A 32 -25.90 -12.41 13.92
CA VAL A 32 -24.46 -12.51 14.19
C VAL A 32 -23.76 -13.29 13.07
N ASP A 33 -24.29 -14.43 12.67
CA ASP A 33 -23.70 -15.28 11.63
C ASP A 33 -23.67 -14.54 10.27
N MET A 34 -24.72 -13.77 9.95
CA MET A 34 -24.75 -12.90 8.77
C MET A 34 -23.68 -11.81 8.81
N GLU A 35 -23.51 -11.12 9.94
CA GLU A 35 -22.52 -10.06 10.08
C GLU A 35 -21.08 -10.62 10.07
N ILE A 36 -20.84 -11.80 10.65
CA ILE A 36 -19.57 -12.52 10.53
C ILE A 36 -19.26 -12.81 9.06
N ALA A 37 -20.22 -13.34 8.30
CA ALA A 37 -20.02 -13.63 6.89
C ALA A 37 -19.72 -12.36 6.08
N ARG A 38 -20.39 -11.24 6.41
CA ARG A 38 -20.14 -9.93 5.80
C ARG A 38 -18.74 -9.40 6.13
N LEU A 39 -18.32 -9.45 7.39
CA LEU A 39 -17.00 -9.00 7.82
C LEU A 39 -15.89 -9.82 7.18
N LYS A 40 -16.04 -11.15 7.11
CA LYS A 40 -15.11 -12.02 6.38
C LYS A 40 -14.95 -11.59 4.92
N ARG A 41 -16.06 -11.32 4.23
CA ARG A 41 -16.00 -10.80 2.85
C ARG A 41 -15.32 -9.45 2.78
N HIS A 42 -15.64 -8.53 3.69
CA HIS A 42 -15.04 -7.19 3.70
C HIS A 42 -13.53 -7.22 3.95
N TRP A 43 -13.07 -8.05 4.88
CA TRP A 43 -11.65 -8.23 5.18
C TRP A 43 -10.88 -8.94 4.06
N ILE A 44 -11.55 -9.81 3.29
CA ILE A 44 -10.96 -10.47 2.11
C ILE A 44 -11.04 -9.57 0.85
N SER A 45 -12.02 -8.65 0.80
CA SER A 45 -12.29 -7.75 -0.34
C SER A 45 -11.66 -6.36 -0.20
N GLU A 46 -10.76 -6.12 0.75
CA GLU A 46 -9.63 -5.24 0.42
C GLU A 46 -8.80 -6.08 -0.52
N PRO A 47 -8.91 -5.91 -1.86
CA PRO A 47 -7.99 -6.59 -2.73
C PRO A 47 -6.64 -6.12 -2.23
N ASP A 48 -5.74 -7.04 -1.95
CA ASP A 48 -4.33 -6.69 -2.01
C ASP A 48 -4.16 -6.17 -3.44
N LYS A 49 -4.33 -4.84 -3.61
CA LYS A 49 -3.78 -4.12 -4.72
C LYS A 49 -2.31 -4.34 -4.45
N GLY A 50 -1.79 -5.45 -4.94
CA GLY A 50 -0.40 -5.81 -4.75
C GLY A 50 0.44 -4.59 -5.09
N ASP A 51 1.69 -4.61 -4.68
CA ASP A 51 2.65 -3.52 -4.87
C ASP A 51 2.71 -2.85 -6.27
N GLY A 52 2.06 -3.41 -7.30
CA GLY A 52 1.92 -2.85 -8.64
C GLY A 52 3.11 -3.18 -9.52
N LEU A 53 4.09 -3.92 -8.99
CA LEU A 53 5.35 -4.22 -9.67
C LEU A 53 5.17 -5.14 -10.86
N ALA A 54 4.13 -5.99 -10.87
CA ALA A 54 3.80 -6.88 -12.00
C ALA A 54 3.46 -6.14 -13.30
N ARG A 55 3.29 -4.81 -13.27
CA ARG A 55 3.14 -3.97 -14.48
C ARG A 55 4.47 -3.63 -15.14
N TYR A 56 5.56 -3.75 -14.39
CA TYR A 56 6.88 -3.26 -14.74
C TYR A 56 7.92 -4.38 -14.84
N LEU A 57 7.70 -5.49 -14.14
CA LEU A 57 8.64 -6.60 -14.00
C LEU A 57 7.96 -7.93 -14.34
N SER A 58 8.74 -8.87 -14.87
CA SER A 58 8.29 -10.24 -15.08
C SER A 58 8.16 -11.01 -13.76
N GLU A 59 7.40 -12.11 -13.76
CA GLU A 59 7.28 -12.98 -12.58
C GLU A 59 8.65 -13.47 -12.09
N ASP A 60 9.53 -13.88 -13.01
CA ASP A 60 10.90 -14.29 -12.68
C ASP A 60 11.66 -13.18 -11.96
N GLN A 61 11.63 -11.93 -12.46
CA GLN A 61 12.27 -10.80 -11.78
C GLN A 61 11.68 -10.57 -10.39
N LEU A 62 10.36 -10.66 -10.24
CA LEU A 62 9.68 -10.48 -8.95
C LEU A 62 10.07 -11.55 -7.92
N THR A 63 10.30 -12.78 -8.35
CA THR A 63 10.74 -13.88 -7.45
C THR A 63 12.18 -13.71 -6.96
N GLN A 64 13.00 -12.94 -7.69
CA GLN A 64 14.41 -12.67 -7.33
C GLN A 64 14.58 -11.42 -6.45
N ILE A 65 13.50 -10.68 -6.17
CA ILE A 65 13.55 -9.49 -5.34
C ILE A 65 13.23 -9.87 -3.89
N ASP A 66 14.16 -9.58 -2.99
CA ASP A 66 13.94 -9.75 -1.55
C ASP A 66 12.72 -8.94 -1.08
N PRO A 67 11.90 -9.46 -0.15
CA PRO A 67 10.73 -8.73 0.36
C PRO A 67 11.04 -7.32 0.90
N PHE A 68 12.24 -7.11 1.44
CA PHE A 68 12.70 -5.81 1.92
C PHE A 68 12.90 -4.79 0.78
N ASP A 69 13.50 -5.22 -0.33
CA ASP A 69 13.71 -4.39 -1.51
C ASP A 69 12.40 -4.18 -2.27
N ARG A 70 11.51 -5.18 -2.27
CA ARG A 70 10.20 -5.15 -2.92
C ARG A 70 9.34 -3.97 -2.45
N VAL A 71 9.27 -3.75 -1.13
CA VAL A 71 8.52 -2.64 -0.53
C VAL A 71 9.10 -1.29 -0.94
N GLN A 72 10.43 -1.16 -0.95
CA GLN A 72 11.09 0.08 -1.36
C GLN A 72 10.91 0.36 -2.85
N LEU A 73 11.06 -0.66 -3.70
CA LEU A 73 10.89 -0.53 -5.15
C LEU A 73 9.46 -0.10 -5.51
N ALA A 74 8.46 -0.69 -4.86
CA ALA A 74 7.06 -0.32 -5.05
C ALA A 74 6.82 1.17 -4.79
N GLU A 75 7.33 1.69 -3.67
CA GLU A 75 7.19 3.10 -3.32
C GLU A 75 7.97 4.02 -4.27
N VAL A 76 9.16 3.60 -4.68
CA VAL A 76 9.97 4.34 -5.66
C VAL A 76 9.23 4.47 -6.99
N ILE A 77 8.71 3.37 -7.52
CA ILE A 77 7.94 3.35 -8.78
C ILE A 77 6.69 4.21 -8.65
N ARG A 78 5.95 4.10 -7.53
CA ARG A 78 4.75 4.90 -7.28
C ARG A 78 5.06 6.40 -7.33
N ILE A 79 6.17 6.84 -6.72
CA ILE A 79 6.56 8.26 -6.75
C ILE A 79 7.06 8.67 -8.13
N CYS A 80 7.84 7.82 -8.81
CA CYS A 80 8.30 8.08 -10.18
C CYS A 80 7.11 8.29 -11.14
N ALA A 81 6.15 7.36 -11.16
CA ALA A 81 4.96 7.44 -12.02
C ALA A 81 4.08 8.68 -11.75
N ALA A 82 4.10 9.21 -10.51
CA ALA A 82 3.39 10.42 -10.14
C ALA A 82 4.18 11.73 -10.38
N SER A 83 5.46 11.63 -10.75
CA SER A 83 6.37 12.77 -10.84
C SER A 83 6.56 13.23 -12.28
N ARG A 84 6.79 14.54 -12.47
CA ARG A 84 6.96 15.12 -13.81
C ARG A 84 8.36 14.92 -14.40
N SER A 85 9.32 14.52 -13.57
CA SER A 85 10.70 14.25 -13.97
C SER A 85 11.44 13.46 -12.89
N LEU A 86 12.56 12.83 -13.27
CA LEU A 86 13.45 12.12 -12.36
C LEU A 86 13.94 13.01 -11.19
N SER A 87 14.21 14.30 -11.47
CA SER A 87 14.62 15.26 -10.44
C SER A 87 13.48 15.65 -9.49
N ASP A 88 12.22 15.60 -9.93
CA ASP A 88 11.04 15.81 -9.09
C ASP A 88 10.82 14.61 -8.16
N ALA A 89 10.88 13.39 -8.73
CA ALA A 89 10.79 12.14 -7.98
C ALA A 89 11.90 12.03 -6.92
N GLY A 90 13.15 12.30 -7.32
CA GLY A 90 14.30 12.25 -6.40
C GLY A 90 14.17 13.22 -5.23
N ARG A 91 13.70 14.46 -5.47
CA ARG A 91 13.49 15.43 -4.38
C ARG A 91 12.40 14.99 -3.41
N THR A 92 11.35 14.34 -3.92
CA THR A 92 10.27 13.76 -3.11
C THR A 92 10.78 12.60 -2.25
N LEU A 93 11.45 11.62 -2.88
CA LEU A 93 12.00 10.44 -2.20
C LEU A 93 13.05 10.79 -1.14
N PHE A 94 13.91 11.77 -1.42
CA PHE A 94 15.02 12.13 -0.56
C PHE A 94 14.79 13.40 0.26
N ALA A 95 13.53 13.85 0.40
CA ALA A 95 13.13 15.12 1.01
C ALA A 95 13.78 15.42 2.38
N ALA A 96 13.91 14.42 3.25
CA ALA A 96 14.55 14.59 4.55
C ALA A 96 16.08 14.57 4.49
N SER A 97 16.67 13.76 3.61
CA SER A 97 18.14 13.61 3.54
C SER A 97 18.81 14.75 2.78
N ARG A 98 18.11 15.36 1.82
CA ARG A 98 18.63 16.46 1.00
C ARG A 98 18.84 17.75 1.78
N THR A 99 18.11 17.98 2.88
CA THR A 99 18.30 19.16 3.75
C THR A 99 19.61 19.09 4.55
N ARG A 100 20.19 17.91 4.68
CA ARG A 100 21.42 17.66 5.45
C ARG A 100 22.67 17.54 4.57
N ARG A 101 22.55 17.72 3.25
CA ARG A 101 23.65 17.54 2.29
C ARG A 101 24.00 18.86 1.62
N ALA A 102 25.31 19.13 1.50
CA ALA A 102 25.83 20.33 0.83
C ALA A 102 25.54 20.32 -0.68
N SER A 103 25.48 19.13 -1.30
CA SER A 103 25.00 18.95 -2.68
C SER A 103 23.97 17.81 -2.73
N SER A 104 22.85 18.05 -3.41
CA SER A 104 21.77 17.07 -3.62
C SER A 104 21.83 16.62 -5.08
N ASN A 105 22.33 15.41 -5.31
CA ASN A 105 22.28 14.72 -6.61
C ASN A 105 21.22 13.61 -6.57
N ASP A 106 20.01 14.00 -6.19
CA ASP A 106 18.91 13.08 -5.92
C ASP A 106 18.47 12.29 -7.16
N ALA A 107 18.54 12.92 -8.34
CA ALA A 107 18.25 12.28 -9.62
C ALA A 107 19.24 11.16 -9.96
N ASP A 108 20.55 11.37 -9.74
CA ASP A 108 21.55 10.32 -9.98
C ASP A 108 21.41 9.15 -9.02
N ARG A 109 21.14 9.44 -7.74
CA ARG A 109 20.88 8.40 -6.74
C ARG A 109 19.68 7.56 -7.13
N LEU A 110 18.60 8.19 -7.60
CA LEU A 110 17.41 7.50 -8.07
C LEU A 110 17.68 6.68 -9.33
N ARG A 111 18.42 7.22 -10.30
CA ARG A 111 18.85 6.47 -11.50
C ARG A 111 19.62 5.21 -11.15
N LYS A 112 20.61 5.32 -10.26
CA LYS A 112 21.41 4.18 -9.78
C LYS A 112 20.56 3.17 -9.01
N TYR A 113 19.54 3.63 -8.29
CA TYR A 113 18.62 2.74 -7.60
C TYR A 113 17.79 1.89 -8.59
N LEU A 114 17.17 2.53 -9.59
CA LEU A 114 16.37 1.83 -10.61
C LEU A 114 17.20 0.82 -11.41
N ALA A 115 18.44 1.19 -11.75
CA ALA A 115 19.34 0.32 -12.49
C ALA A 115 19.70 -0.99 -11.76
N ARG A 116 19.56 -1.07 -10.42
CA ARG A 116 19.73 -2.34 -9.67
C ARG A 116 18.67 -3.39 -10.00
N PHE A 117 17.55 -2.95 -10.57
CA PHE A 117 16.42 -3.80 -10.96
C PHE A 117 16.26 -3.88 -12.48
N ASP A 118 17.31 -3.53 -13.23
CA ASP A 118 17.30 -3.41 -14.69
C ASP A 118 16.22 -2.44 -15.22
N MET A 119 15.91 -1.41 -14.44
CA MET A 119 14.93 -0.38 -14.78
C MET A 119 15.59 0.98 -15.03
N ASP A 120 14.91 1.83 -15.80
CA ASP A 120 15.23 3.24 -15.94
C ASP A 120 13.99 4.13 -15.75
N TRP A 121 14.16 5.44 -15.94
CA TRP A 121 13.05 6.39 -15.81
C TRP A 121 11.98 6.21 -16.90
N ALA A 122 12.37 5.80 -18.10
CA ALA A 122 11.46 5.64 -19.23
C ALA A 122 10.64 4.35 -19.12
N SER A 123 11.11 3.37 -18.35
CA SER A 123 10.41 2.11 -18.08
C SER A 123 9.41 2.17 -16.91
N VAL A 124 9.21 3.35 -16.27
CA VAL A 124 8.31 3.56 -15.11
C VAL A 124 7.14 4.47 -15.48
#